data_AF-A0A9J6EP57-F1
#
_entry.id   AF-A0A9J6EP57-F1
#
_cell.length_a   1.000
_cell.length_b   1.000
_cell.length_c   1.000
_cell.angle_alpha   90.00
_cell.angle_beta   90.00
_cell.angle_gamma   90.00
#
_symmetry.space_group_name_H-M   'P 1'
#
loop_
_entity.id
_entity.type
_entity.pdbx_description
1 polymer ?
#
loop_
_entity_poly.entity_id
_entity_poly.type
_entity_poly.pdbx_seq_one_letter_code
_entity_poly.pdbx_strand_id
1 'polypeptide(L)'
;MPIKKQLASILSSKTVGSAVMSSLNRKHSSESAMSDVTDGAHYQKVRQNMNESDITVTINSNRSPVFNSSSYSIWPVQLALNELPPGLRWNNIMTPVLWYGKEHLDMTLVLQAFVRQLEQLNKTSLRWE
;
A
#
# COMPACT_ATOMS: atom_id res chain seq x y z
N MET A 1 3.51 14.27 0.71
CA MET A 1 4.10 13.83 2.00
C MET A 1 4.92 12.57 1.76
N PRO A 2 6.18 12.45 2.21
CA PRO A 2 7.01 11.26 1.98
C PRO A 2 6.33 9.98 2.45
N ILE A 3 6.46 8.88 1.69
CA ILE A 3 5.75 7.60 1.96
C ILE A 3 5.97 7.14 3.40
N LYS A 4 7.22 7.25 3.89
CA LYS A 4 7.60 6.92 5.27
C LYS A 4 6.72 7.60 6.32
N LYS A 5 6.48 8.91 6.16
CA LYS A 5 5.67 9.67 7.10
C LYS A 5 4.19 9.26 7.04
N GLN A 6 3.67 8.95 5.84
CA GLN A 6 2.27 8.51 5.70
C GLN A 6 2.04 7.16 6.37
N LEU A 7 2.95 6.21 6.11
CA LEU A 7 2.90 4.90 6.75
C LEU A 7 3.02 5.01 8.27
N ALA A 8 4.00 5.75 8.78
CA ALA A 8 4.15 5.97 10.22
C ALA A 8 2.88 6.58 10.83
N SER A 9 2.32 7.61 10.19
CA SER A 9 1.10 8.28 10.67
C SER A 9 -0.11 7.36 10.75
N ILE A 10 -0.29 6.48 9.76
CA ILE A 10 -1.43 5.55 9.73
C ILE A 10 -1.21 4.42 10.72
N LEU A 11 0.00 3.88 10.82
CA LEU A 11 0.33 2.79 11.74
C LEU A 11 0.32 3.22 13.22
N SER A 12 0.62 4.50 13.52
CA SER A 12 0.46 5.09 14.86
C SER A 12 -0.99 5.18 15.33
N SER A 13 -1.99 5.00 14.46
CA SER A 13 -3.37 4.85 14.89
C SER A 13 -3.55 3.53 15.64
N LYS A 14 -4.05 3.58 16.89
CA LYS A 14 -4.30 2.38 17.72
C LYS A 14 -5.12 1.32 16.97
N THR A 15 -6.16 1.75 16.25
CA THR A 15 -7.04 0.84 15.49
C THR A 15 -6.30 0.18 14.34
N VAL A 16 -5.52 0.94 13.57
CA VAL A 16 -4.81 0.42 12.39
C VAL A 16 -3.62 -0.43 12.84
N GLY A 17 -2.78 0.09 13.73
CA GLY A 17 -1.60 -0.61 14.23
C GLY A 17 -1.95 -1.94 14.89
N SER A 18 -2.97 -1.98 15.74
CA SER A 18 -3.42 -3.24 16.36
C SER A 18 -3.98 -4.24 15.35
N ALA A 19 -4.72 -3.77 14.32
CA ALA A 19 -5.24 -4.63 13.26
C ALA A 19 -4.10 -5.25 12.43
N VAL A 20 -3.09 -4.46 12.04
CA VAL A 20 -1.90 -4.97 11.34
C VAL A 20 -1.18 -6.01 12.19
N MET A 21 -0.88 -5.68 13.46
CA MET A 21 -0.18 -6.62 14.36
C MET A 21 -0.98 -7.93 14.56
N SER A 22 -2.31 -7.84 14.66
CA SER A 22 -3.17 -9.01 14.79
C SER A 22 -3.10 -9.90 13.54
N SER A 23 -3.10 -9.30 12.35
CA SER A 23 -2.96 -10.01 11.08
C SER A 23 -1.58 -10.64 10.90
N LEU A 24 -0.51 -9.96 11.32
CA LEU A 24 0.86 -10.50 11.28
C LEU A 24 1.02 -11.71 12.21
N ASN A 25 0.38 -11.68 13.39
CA ASN A 25 0.40 -12.77 14.37
C ASN A 25 -0.59 -13.91 14.07
N ARG A 26 -1.48 -13.73 13.09
CA ARG A 26 -2.48 -14.74 12.74
C ARG A 26 -1.77 -15.94 12.13
N LYS A 27 -1.77 -17.07 12.85
CA LYS A 27 -1.41 -18.36 12.25
C LYS A 27 -2.43 -18.67 11.18
N HIS A 28 -2.00 -18.78 9.93
CA HIS A 28 -2.88 -19.20 8.84
C HIS A 28 -3.45 -20.58 9.17
N SER A 29 -4.75 -20.64 9.49
CA SER A 29 -5.43 -21.91 9.71
C SER A 29 -5.57 -22.62 8.37
N SER A 30 -5.48 -23.95 8.39
CA SER A 30 -5.71 -24.80 7.23
C SER A 30 -7.18 -24.87 6.80
N GLU A 31 -8.02 -23.94 7.25
CA GLU A 31 -9.44 -23.92 6.93
C GLU A 31 -9.65 -23.43 5.50
N SER A 32 -10.50 -24.14 4.76
CA SER A 32 -10.73 -23.98 3.33
C SER A 32 -11.38 -22.65 2.91
N ALA A 33 -11.59 -21.71 3.83
CA ALA A 33 -12.30 -20.47 3.59
C ALA A 33 -11.33 -19.34 3.25
N MET A 34 -11.22 -19.02 1.95
CA MET A 34 -10.47 -17.86 1.47
C MET A 34 -11.31 -16.59 1.71
N SER A 35 -10.86 -15.71 2.59
CA SER A 35 -11.62 -14.54 3.05
C SER A 35 -11.01 -13.21 2.63
N ASP A 36 -9.69 -13.16 2.45
CA ASP A 36 -8.96 -11.94 2.14
C ASP A 36 -7.78 -12.21 1.19
N VAL A 37 -7.17 -11.15 0.65
CA VAL A 37 -6.00 -11.21 -0.25
C VAL A 37 -4.82 -11.95 0.38
N THR A 38 -4.69 -11.86 1.70
CA THR A 38 -3.62 -12.54 2.45
C THR A 38 -3.85 -14.04 2.56
N ASP A 39 -5.04 -14.57 2.29
CA ASP A 39 -5.30 -16.02 2.31
C ASP A 39 -4.92 -16.69 0.98
N GLY A 40 -4.64 -15.90 -0.06
CA GLY A 40 -4.31 -16.42 -1.39
C GLY A 40 -3.03 -17.26 -1.41
N ALA A 41 -3.05 -18.39 -2.12
CA ALA A 41 -1.92 -19.33 -2.17
C ALA A 41 -0.58 -18.68 -2.60
N HIS A 42 -0.63 -17.71 -3.53
CA HIS A 42 0.58 -16.99 -3.95
C HIS A 42 1.12 -16.08 -2.84
N TYR A 43 0.23 -15.37 -2.14
CA TYR A 43 0.61 -14.55 -1.00
C TYR A 43 1.27 -15.41 0.09
N GLN A 44 0.66 -16.54 0.44
CA GLN A 44 1.20 -17.49 1.41
C GLN A 44 2.61 -17.96 1.05
N LYS A 45 2.83 -18.32 -0.22
CA LYS A 45 4.14 -18.75 -0.71
C LYS A 45 5.20 -17.65 -0.58
N VAL A 46 4.84 -16.40 -0.87
CA VAL A 46 5.76 -15.26 -0.74
C VAL A 46 6.03 -14.95 0.75
N ARG A 47 4.98 -14.98 1.58
CA ARG A 47 5.03 -14.71 3.02
C ARG A 47 5.97 -15.65 3.78
N GLN A 48 6.10 -16.91 3.34
CA GLN A 48 7.05 -17.87 3.89
C GLN A 48 8.52 -17.42 3.79
N ASN A 49 8.84 -16.50 2.86
CA ASN A 49 10.18 -15.96 2.66
C ASN A 49 10.35 -14.54 3.24
N MET A 50 9.38 -14.05 4.00
CA MET A 50 9.39 -12.73 4.63
C MET A 50 9.62 -12.85 6.13
N ASN A 51 10.09 -11.79 6.76
CA ASN A 51 10.15 -11.72 8.23
C ASN A 51 8.73 -11.60 8.81
N GLU A 52 8.56 -12.01 10.07
CA GLU A 52 7.27 -11.96 10.76
C GLU A 52 6.66 -10.54 10.82
N SER A 53 7.53 -9.53 10.91
CA SER A 53 7.15 -8.12 10.96
C SER A 53 7.00 -7.43 9.59
N ASP A 54 7.27 -8.14 8.49
CA ASP A 54 7.18 -7.54 7.15
C ASP A 54 5.71 -7.29 6.80
N ILE A 55 5.45 -6.13 6.19
CA ILE A 55 4.13 -5.66 5.78
C ILE A 55 4.14 -5.56 4.26
N THR A 56 3.05 -5.97 3.63
CA THR A 56 2.90 -5.95 2.18
C THR A 56 1.87 -4.90 1.75
N VAL A 57 2.03 -4.39 0.53
CA VAL A 57 1.18 -3.32 0.02
C VAL A 57 0.68 -3.63 -1.38
N THR A 58 -0.54 -3.21 -1.67
CA THR A 58 -1.09 -3.17 -3.03
C THR A 58 -0.99 -1.76 -3.56
N ILE A 59 -0.42 -1.60 -4.75
CA ILE A 59 -0.22 -0.30 -5.41
C ILE A 59 -1.14 -0.21 -6.62
N ASN A 60 -1.84 0.92 -6.77
CA ASN A 60 -2.63 1.23 -7.95
C ASN A 60 -2.12 2.57 -8.54
N SER A 61 -1.94 2.62 -9.85
CA SER A 61 -1.45 3.81 -10.55
C SER A 61 -2.21 4.02 -11.86
N ASN A 62 -3.53 4.11 -11.81
CA ASN A 62 -4.35 4.32 -13.00
C ASN A 62 -4.62 5.81 -13.27
N ARG A 63 -4.50 6.22 -14.53
CA ARG A 63 -4.90 7.55 -14.99
C ARG A 63 -6.42 7.71 -14.87
N SER A 64 -6.86 8.88 -14.42
CA SER A 64 -8.26 9.28 -14.52
C SER A 64 -8.41 10.61 -15.26
N PRO A 65 -9.24 10.70 -16.32
CA PRO A 65 -9.58 11.98 -16.95
C PRO A 65 -10.42 12.81 -15.96
N VAL A 66 -10.04 14.06 -15.74
CA VAL A 66 -10.70 14.92 -14.74
C VAL A 66 -11.96 15.58 -15.30
N PHE A 67 -11.95 15.91 -16.59
CA PHE A 67 -13.05 16.57 -17.28
C PHE A 67 -13.18 15.99 -18.68
N ASN A 68 -14.41 15.72 -19.12
CA ASN A 68 -14.70 15.18 -20.46
C ASN A 68 -14.29 16.12 -21.61
N SER A 69 -14.01 17.40 -21.31
CA SER A 69 -13.71 18.46 -22.30
C SER A 69 -12.36 19.16 -22.09
N SER A 70 -11.50 18.68 -21.17
CA SER A 70 -10.20 19.31 -20.92
C SER A 70 -9.04 18.35 -21.18
N SER A 71 -7.92 18.85 -21.68
CA SER A 71 -6.68 18.08 -21.84
C SER A 71 -5.97 17.78 -20.51
N TYR A 72 -6.55 18.15 -19.36
CA TYR A 72 -5.97 17.83 -18.05
C TYR A 72 -6.22 16.40 -17.63
N SER A 73 -5.25 15.83 -16.93
CA SER A 73 -5.37 14.50 -16.33
C SER A 73 -4.82 14.48 -14.92
N ILE A 74 -5.41 13.62 -14.10
CA ILE A 74 -4.89 13.28 -12.78
C ILE A 74 -4.35 11.86 -12.84
N TRP A 75 -3.20 11.67 -12.20
CA TRP A 75 -2.60 10.37 -12.01
C TRP A 75 -2.25 10.19 -10.52
N PRO A 76 -3.13 9.55 -9.74
CA PRO A 76 -2.81 9.17 -8.38
C PRO A 76 -1.99 7.87 -8.39
N VAL A 77 -0.98 7.80 -7.53
CA VAL A 77 -0.40 6.52 -7.09
C VAL A 77 -0.98 6.26 -5.72
N GLN A 78 -1.81 5.23 -5.63
CA GLN A 78 -2.49 4.80 -4.42
C GLN A 78 -1.79 3.58 -3.82
N LEU A 79 -1.82 3.48 -2.50
CA LEU A 79 -1.21 2.39 -1.74
C LEU A 79 -2.17 1.91 -0.64
N ALA A 80 -2.37 0.60 -0.55
CA ALA A 80 -3.21 -0.05 0.46
C ALA A 80 -2.40 -1.12 1.22
N LEU A 81 -2.57 -1.20 2.54
CA LEU A 81 -1.92 -2.22 3.38
C LEU A 81 -2.70 -3.54 3.30
N ASN A 82 -2.04 -4.63 2.92
CA ASN A 82 -2.73 -5.92 2.75
C ASN A 82 -3.08 -6.56 4.09
N GLU A 83 -2.33 -6.28 5.15
CA GLU A 83 -2.56 -6.84 6.49
C GLU A 83 -3.74 -6.18 7.22
N LEU A 84 -4.31 -5.09 6.68
CA LEU A 84 -5.55 -4.54 7.22
C LEU A 84 -6.76 -5.34 6.74
N PRO A 85 -7.76 -5.62 7.59
CA PRO A 85 -9.01 -6.22 7.14
C PRO A 85 -9.72 -5.30 6.12
N PRO A 86 -10.56 -5.83 5.22
CA PRO A 86 -11.06 -5.10 4.05
C PRO A 86 -11.67 -3.74 4.35
N GLY A 87 -12.50 -3.63 5.40
CA GLY A 87 -13.13 -2.36 5.78
C GLY A 87 -12.12 -1.30 6.27
N LEU A 88 -11.12 -1.69 7.05
CA LEU A 88 -10.06 -0.77 7.47
C LEU A 88 -9.12 -0.45 6.30
N ARG A 89 -8.83 -1.42 5.45
CA ARG A 89 -7.98 -1.24 4.27
C ARG A 89 -8.54 -0.15 3.35
N TRP A 90 -9.84 -0.21 3.03
CA TRP A 90 -10.48 0.76 2.15
C TRP A 90 -10.54 2.16 2.75
N ASN A 91 -10.73 2.28 4.07
CA ASN A 91 -10.75 3.57 4.76
C ASN A 91 -9.36 4.17 4.98
N ASN A 92 -8.28 3.42 4.72
CA ASN A 92 -6.90 3.86 4.94
C ASN A 92 -6.03 3.74 3.67
N ILE A 93 -6.64 3.86 2.48
CA ILE A 93 -5.89 3.96 1.22
C ILE A 93 -5.10 5.27 1.20
N MET A 94 -3.79 5.18 1.06
CA MET A 94 -2.89 6.32 0.93
C MET A 94 -2.79 6.75 -0.53
N THR A 95 -2.58 8.05 -0.77
CA THR A 95 -2.22 8.59 -2.09
C THR A 95 -0.89 9.33 -1.99
N PRO A 96 0.24 8.59 -1.94
CA PRO A 96 1.56 9.18 -1.75
C PRO A 96 2.03 10.09 -2.88
N VAL A 97 1.54 9.87 -4.09
CA VAL A 97 1.83 10.71 -5.25
C VAL A 97 0.52 11.07 -5.94
N LEU A 98 0.37 12.34 -6.27
CA LEU A 98 -0.71 12.86 -7.09
C LEU A 98 -0.09 13.77 -8.13
N TRP A 99 -0.14 13.35 -9.39
CA TRP A 99 0.25 14.19 -10.51
C TRP A 99 -0.99 14.80 -11.16
N TYR A 100 -0.88 16.08 -11.55
CA TYR A 100 -1.91 16.83 -12.27
C TYR A 100 -1.24 17.67 -13.36
N GLY A 101 -1.72 17.54 -14.59
CA GLY A 101 -1.18 18.34 -15.70
C GLY A 101 -1.88 18.11 -17.03
N LYS A 102 -1.55 18.96 -18.01
CA LYS A 102 -2.02 18.87 -19.41
C LYS A 102 -1.19 17.92 -20.26
N GLU A 103 0.11 17.87 -20.00
CA GLU A 103 1.05 17.11 -20.81
C GLU A 103 1.13 15.65 -20.37
N HIS A 104 1.37 14.76 -21.33
CA HIS A 104 1.63 13.36 -21.02
C HIS A 104 3.00 13.23 -20.36
N LEU A 105 3.03 13.21 -19.03
CA LEU A 105 4.24 12.99 -18.26
C LEU A 105 4.83 11.60 -18.57
N ASP A 106 6.15 11.48 -18.53
CA ASP A 106 6.79 10.17 -18.40
C ASP A 106 6.51 9.60 -17.00
N MET A 107 5.43 8.83 -16.91
CA MET A 107 5.00 8.17 -15.68
C MET A 107 6.05 7.21 -15.12
N THR A 108 6.99 6.75 -15.95
CA THR A 108 8.12 5.92 -15.53
C THR A 108 8.96 6.66 -14.49
N LEU A 109 9.24 7.95 -14.70
CA LEU A 109 10.04 8.74 -13.76
C LEU A 109 9.35 8.90 -12.41
N VAL A 110 8.03 9.11 -12.42
CA VAL A 110 7.23 9.23 -11.19
C VAL A 110 7.21 7.92 -10.43
N LEU A 111 6.93 6.80 -11.12
CA LEU A 111 6.90 5.48 -10.51
C LEU A 111 8.30 5.08 -10.02
N GLN A 112 9.37 5.41 -10.73
CA GLN A 112 10.74 5.20 -10.28
C GLN A 112 11.07 5.97 -9.00
N ALA A 113 10.62 7.22 -8.87
CA ALA A 113 10.81 8.00 -7.65
C ALA A 113 9.98 7.43 -6.47
N PHE A 114 8.81 6.88 -6.76
CA PHE A 114 7.97 6.19 -5.78
C PHE A 114 8.60 4.87 -5.32
N VAL A 115 9.03 4.01 -6.25
CA VAL A 115 9.68 2.72 -5.94
C VAL A 115 10.97 2.93 -5.14
N ARG A 116 11.79 3.93 -5.49
CA ARG A 116 13.01 4.26 -4.73
C ARG A 116 12.73 4.58 -3.25
N GLN A 117 11.61 5.23 -2.95
CA GLN A 117 11.22 5.48 -1.56
C GLN A 117 10.79 4.19 -0.83
N LEU A 118 10.11 3.27 -1.52
CA LEU A 118 9.76 1.96 -0.95
C LEU A 118 11.00 1.09 -0.71
N GLU A 119 11.95 1.06 -1.65
CA GLU A 119 13.22 0.36 -1.49
C GLU A 119 14.03 0.91 -0.31
N GLN A 120 14.05 2.23 -0.13
CA GLN A 120 14.69 2.86 1.01
C GLN A 120 14.02 2.48 2.33
N LEU A 121 12.69 2.39 2.35
CA LEU A 121 11.93 1.93 3.51
C LEU A 121 12.23 0.48 3.87
N ASN A 122 12.31 -0.39 2.86
CA ASN A 122 12.66 -1.80 3.03
C ASN A 122 14.04 -1.97 3.68
N LYS A 123 15.00 -1.08 3.36
CA LYS A 123 16.35 -1.10 3.95
C LYS A 123 16.47 -0.49 5.34
N THR A 124 15.67 0.54 5.64
CA THR A 124 15.83 1.35 6.86
C THR A 124 14.92 0.93 8.02
N SER A 125 14.00 0.00 7.77
CA SER A 125 12.89 -0.37 8.66
C SER A 125 12.00 0.82 9.05
N LEU A 126 10.74 0.53 9.35
CA LEU A 126 9.79 1.52 9.84
C LEU A 126 9.55 1.28 11.33
N ARG A 127 9.67 2.33 12.14
CA ARG A 127 9.22 2.35 13.53
C ARG A 127 8.07 3.33 13.65
N TRP A 128 7.03 2.93 14.37
CA TRP A 128 5.87 3.75 14.68
C TRP A 128 5.54 3.55 16.16
N GLU A 129 5.09 4.62 16.80
CA GLU A 129 4.66 4.65 18.21
C GLU A 129 3.13 4.67 18.30
#